data_AF-A0A8T4PSY0-F1
#
_entry.id   AF-A0A8T4PSY0-F1
#
_cell.length_a   1.000
_cell.length_b   1.000
_cell.length_c   1.000
_cell.angle_alpha   90.00
_cell.angle_beta   90.00
_cell.angle_gamma   90.00
#
_symmetry.space_group_name_H-M   'P 1'
#
loop_
_entity.id
_entity.type
_entity.pdbx_description
1 polymer ?
#
loop_
_entity_poly.entity_id
_entity_poly.type
_entity_poly.pdbx_seq_one_letter_code
_entity_poly.pdbx_strand_id
1 'polypeptide(L)'
;MLEEFAEKIVKLQVKYPKAVLLVILFVTLLLIPGIIKVKIEPSLEKVLPEDLPVIKTMNDMRTQFGADMVYVVLEPDYAADIREPKILKYID
;
A
#
# COMPACT_ATOMS: atom_id res chain seq x y z
N MET A 1 -22.32 29.03 -22.28
CA MET A 1 -22.11 28.53 -20.91
C MET A 1 -20.68 28.02 -20.66
N LEU A 2 -20.26 26.87 -21.20
CA LEU A 2 -18.89 26.36 -20.96
C LEU A 2 -17.80 27.24 -21.59
N GLU A 3 -18.02 27.72 -22.81
CA GLU A 3 -17.10 28.62 -23.51
C GLU A 3 -16.93 29.95 -22.77
N GLU A 4 -18.04 30.56 -22.33
CA GLU A 4 -18.01 31.80 -21.55
C GLU A 4 -17.26 31.64 -20.22
N PHE A 5 -17.38 30.47 -19.58
CA PHE A 5 -16.67 30.16 -18.34
C PHE A 5 -15.16 30.02 -18.58
N ALA A 6 -14.77 29.28 -19.62
CA ALA A 6 -13.37 29.12 -20.01
C ALA A 6 -12.73 30.47 -20.38
N GLU A 7 -13.44 31.29 -21.14
CA GLU A 7 -12.96 32.62 -21.55
C GLU A 7 -12.72 33.54 -20.33
N LYS A 8 -13.56 33.42 -19.29
CA LYS A 8 -13.43 34.18 -18.04
C LYS A 8 -12.20 33.76 -17.24
N ILE A 9 -11.90 32.46 -17.20
CA ILE A 9 -10.69 31.92 -16.54
C ILE A 9 -9.43 32.39 -17.27
N VAL A 10 -9.42 32.32 -18.60
CA VAL A 10 -8.28 32.78 -19.41
C VAL A 10 -8.06 34.28 -19.21
N LYS A 11 -9.11 35.09 -19.24
CA LYS A 11 -9.00 36.54 -18.97
C LYS A 11 -8.43 36.83 -17.59
N LEU A 12 -8.82 36.06 -16.56
CA LEU A 12 -8.28 36.19 -15.21
C LEU A 12 -6.78 35.82 -15.14
N GLN A 13 -6.39 34.75 -15.82
CA GLN A 13 -5.01 34.29 -15.90
C GLN A 13 -4.10 35.30 -16.62
N VAL A 14 -4.57 35.88 -17.72
CA VAL A 14 -3.83 36.89 -18.48
C VAL A 14 -3.72 38.21 -17.71
N LYS A 15 -4.77 38.60 -16.98
CA LYS A 15 -4.79 39.85 -16.21
C LYS A 15 -3.93 39.80 -14.94
N TYR A 16 -3.85 38.64 -14.28
CA TYR A 16 -3.11 38.47 -13.03
C TYR A 16 -2.25 37.20 -12.99
N PRO A 17 -1.26 37.05 -13.90
CA PRO A 17 -0.52 35.80 -14.08
C PRO A 17 0.24 35.37 -12.82
N LYS A 18 0.86 36.32 -12.10
CA LYS A 18 1.60 36.04 -10.86
C LYS A 18 0.69 35.58 -9.72
N ALA A 19 -0.49 36.17 -9.60
CA ALA A 19 -1.45 35.79 -8.56
C ALA A 19 -2.02 34.38 -8.82
N VAL A 20 -2.35 34.07 -10.08
CA VAL A 20 -2.80 32.72 -10.46
C VAL A 20 -1.72 31.68 -10.19
N LEU A 21 -0.45 31.96 -10.53
CA LEU A 21 0.66 31.06 -10.22
C LEU A 21 0.84 30.84 -8.71
N LEU A 22 0.74 31.89 -7.90
CA LEU A 22 0.83 31.78 -6.44
C LEU A 22 -0.31 30.94 -5.85
N VAL A 23 -1.53 31.11 -6.36
CA VAL A 23 -2.69 30.32 -5.93
C VAL A 23 -2.50 28.84 -6.28
N ILE A 24 -2.07 28.53 -7.50
CA ILE A 24 -1.81 27.15 -7.93
C ILE A 24 -0.70 26.53 -7.08
N LEU A 25 0.39 27.28 -6.82
CA LEU A 25 1.49 26.83 -5.98
C LEU A 25 1.01 26.54 -4.56
N PHE A 26 0.21 27.44 -3.99
CA PHE A 26 -0.35 27.28 -2.65
C PHE A 26 -1.26 26.05 -2.55
N VAL A 27 -2.15 25.84 -3.54
CA VAL A 27 -3.00 24.64 -3.61
C VAL A 27 -2.14 23.38 -3.73
N THR A 28 -1.10 23.41 -4.56
CA THR A 28 -0.17 22.28 -4.70
C THR A 28 0.53 21.94 -3.38
N LEU A 29 1.03 22.96 -2.66
CA LEU A 29 1.67 22.79 -1.35
C LEU A 29 0.70 22.21 -0.31
N LEU A 30 -0.57 22.62 -0.33
CA LEU A 30 -1.60 22.06 0.56
C LEU A 30 -1.88 20.58 0.33
N LEU A 31 -1.59 20.05 -0.87
CA LEU A 31 -1.79 18.64 -1.19
C LEU A 31 -0.61 17.76 -0.74
N ILE A 32 0.58 18.32 -0.51
CA ILE A 32 1.79 17.58 -0.10
C ILE A 32 1.59 16.72 1.16
N PRO A 33 0.95 17.21 2.24
CA PRO A 33 0.74 16.39 3.45
C PRO A 33 -0.10 15.13 3.19
N GLY A 34 -0.95 15.11 2.15
CA GLY A 34 -1.73 13.94 1.78
C GLY A 34 -0.87 12.81 1.23
N ILE A 35 0.19 13.13 0.48
CA ILE A 35 1.10 12.17 -0.12
C ILE A 35 1.88 11.41 0.96
N ILE A 36 2.30 12.09 2.02
CA ILE A 36 3.05 11.48 3.14
C ILE A 36 2.20 10.46 3.91
N LYS A 37 0.87 10.59 3.88
CA LYS A 37 -0.05 9.70 4.60
C LYS A 37 -0.51 8.50 3.76
N VAL A 38 -0.03 8.34 2.53
CA VAL A 38 -0.37 7.19 1.69
C VAL A 38 0.25 5.94 2.31
N LYS A 39 -0.60 5.09 2.88
CA LYS A 39 -0.22 3.74 3.32
C LYS A 39 -0.36 2.80 2.14
N ILE A 40 0.76 2.26 1.68
CA ILE A 40 0.75 1.17 0.69
C ILE A 40 0.34 -0.09 1.44
N GLU A 41 -0.74 -0.74 0.98
CA GLU A 41 -1.20 -2.00 1.53
C GLU A 41 -0.78 -3.15 0.59
N PRO A 42 0.28 -3.91 0.92
CA PRO A 42 0.78 -4.99 0.07
C PRO A 42 0.02 -6.31 0.25
N SER A 43 -0.85 -6.41 1.27
CA SER A 43 -1.60 -7.64 1.53
C SER A 43 -2.76 -7.79 0.55
N LEU A 44 -2.70 -8.85 -0.26
CA LEU A 44 -3.82 -9.27 -1.11
C LEU A 44 -5.08 -9.59 -0.29
N GLU A 45 -4.91 -10.01 0.97
CA GLU A 45 -6.03 -10.36 1.86
C GLU A 45 -6.85 -9.14 2.26
N LYS A 46 -6.21 -7.99 2.48
CA LYS A 46 -6.91 -6.74 2.83
C LYS A 46 -7.66 -6.09 1.67
N VAL A 47 -7.51 -6.61 0.46
CA VAL A 47 -8.33 -6.24 -0.69
C VAL A 47 -9.67 -6.99 -0.65
N LEU A 48 -9.75 -8.09 0.09
CA LEU A 48 -10.98 -8.86 0.24
C LEU A 48 -11.97 -8.13 1.16
N PRO A 49 -13.29 -8.28 0.93
CA PRO A 49 -14.29 -7.71 1.82
C PRO A 49 -14.19 -8.27 3.24
N GLU A 50 -13.99 -7.40 4.24
CA GLU A 50 -13.84 -7.79 5.65
C GLU A 50 -15.15 -8.30 6.30
N ASP A 51 -16.29 -8.08 5.66
CA ASP A 51 -17.60 -8.51 6.14
C ASP A 51 -17.87 -10.00 5.88
N LEU A 52 -17.05 -10.64 5.03
CA LEU A 52 -17.17 -12.06 4.74
C LEU A 52 -16.96 -12.91 6.01
N PRO A 53 -17.85 -13.89 6.28
CA PRO A 53 -17.77 -14.70 7.49
C PRO A 53 -16.46 -15.49 7.57
N VAL A 54 -15.92 -15.94 6.43
CA VAL A 54 -14.63 -16.65 6.36
C VAL A 54 -13.46 -15.78 6.83
N ILE A 55 -13.41 -14.51 6.40
CA ILE A 55 -12.35 -13.57 6.79
C ILE A 55 -12.41 -13.28 8.29
N LYS A 56 -13.62 -13.11 8.85
CA LYS A 56 -13.81 -12.96 10.30
C LYS A 56 -13.31 -14.17 11.07
N THR A 57 -13.68 -15.38 10.66
CA THR A 57 -13.22 -16.61 11.31
C THR A 57 -11.70 -16.75 11.28
N MET A 58 -11.06 -16.43 10.15
CA MET A 58 -9.59 -16.45 10.05
C MET A 58 -8.93 -15.42 10.98
N ASN A 59 -9.48 -14.19 11.03
CA ASN A 59 -8.97 -13.15 11.94
C ASN A 59 -9.17 -13.51 13.42
N ASP A 60 -10.29 -14.14 13.79
CA ASP A 60 -10.54 -14.63 15.14
C ASP A 60 -9.55 -15.72 15.53
N MET A 61 -9.25 -16.66 14.61
CA MET A 61 -8.24 -17.68 14.80
C MET A 61 -6.85 -17.06 15.01
N ARG A 62 -6.45 -16.10 14.17
CA ARG A 62 -5.18 -15.36 14.31
C ARG A 62 -5.07 -14.62 15.63
N THR A 63 -6.15 -13.99 16.07
CA THR A 63 -6.16 -13.23 17.32
C THR A 63 -5.93 -14.15 18.52
N GLN A 64 -6.41 -15.40 18.46
CA GLN A 64 -6.26 -16.39 19.54
C GLN A 64 -4.93 -17.16 19.49
N PHE A 65 -4.46 -17.53 18.29
CA PHE A 65 -3.32 -18.44 18.12
C PHE A 65 -2.07 -17.78 17.50
N GLY A 66 -2.16 -16.50 17.12
CA GLY A 66 -1.07 -15.68 16.60
C GLY A 66 -0.86 -15.79 15.09
N ALA A 67 -0.49 -16.98 14.62
CA ALA A 67 -0.19 -17.23 13.21
C ALA A 67 -0.90 -18.48 12.70
N ASP A 68 -1.40 -18.42 11.46
CA ASP A 68 -2.04 -19.54 10.78
C ASP A 68 -1.03 -20.63 10.43
N MET A 69 0.20 -20.22 10.12
CA MET A 69 1.29 -21.08 9.71
C MET A 69 2.65 -20.41 9.95
N VAL A 70 3.62 -21.21 10.37
CA VAL A 70 5.03 -20.80 10.46
C VAL A 70 5.82 -21.65 9.48
N TYR A 71 6.49 -21.00 8.52
CA TYR A 71 7.40 -21.67 7.59
C TYR A 71 8.83 -21.56 8.11
N VAL A 72 9.52 -22.69 8.20
CA VAL A 72 10.97 -22.75 8.39
C VAL A 72 11.56 -23.21 7.06
N VAL A 73 12.32 -22.33 6.41
CA VAL A 73 13.01 -22.65 5.16
C VAL A 73 14.47 -22.91 5.50
N LEU A 74 14.97 -24.06 5.06
CA LEU A 74 16.35 -24.50 5.30
C LEU A 74 17.07 -24.59 3.96
N GLU A 75 18.17 -23.86 3.84
CA GLU A 75 19.06 -23.92 2.69
C GLU A 75 20.47 -24.28 3.21
N PRO A 76 20.97 -25.50 2.92
CA PRO A 76 22.27 -25.93 3.40
C PRO A 76 23.39 -25.37 2.51
N ASP A 77 24.37 -24.69 3.11
CA ASP A 77 25.53 -24.14 2.40
C ASP A 77 26.49 -25.23 1.86
N TYR A 78 26.47 -26.41 2.45
CA TYR A 78 27.47 -27.47 2.22
C TYR A 78 26.92 -28.69 1.48
N ALA A 79 25.61 -28.76 1.25
CA ALA A 79 24.96 -29.92 0.65
C ALA A 79 24.06 -29.47 -0.49
N ALA A 80 24.16 -30.13 -1.64
CA ALA A 80 23.24 -29.88 -2.74
C ALA A 80 21.84 -30.46 -2.49
N ASP A 81 21.70 -31.38 -1.53
CA ASP A 81 20.43 -32.06 -1.21
C ASP A 81 20.12 -32.00 0.28
N ILE A 82 18.98 -31.40 0.63
CA ILE A 82 18.48 -31.30 2.01
C ILE A 82 18.15 -32.65 2.65
N ARG A 83 18.00 -33.70 1.82
CA ARG A 83 17.63 -35.06 2.26
C ARG A 83 18.81 -35.86 2.79
N GLU A 84 20.00 -35.28 2.85
CA GLU A 84 21.16 -35.97 3.42
C GLU A 84 20.91 -36.36 4.89
N PRO A 85 21.22 -37.61 5.30
CA PRO A 85 20.92 -38.10 6.65
C PRO A 85 21.53 -37.25 7.79
N LYS A 86 22.61 -36.51 7.51
CA LYS A 86 23.25 -35.62 8.47
C LYS A 86 22.42 -34.38 8.76
N ILE A 87 21.70 -33.84 7.77
CA ILE A 87 20.84 -32.65 7.89
C ILE A 87 19.54 -33.01 8.60
N LEU A 88 18.94 -34.15 8.22
CA LEU A 88 17.69 -34.63 8.81
C LEU A 88 17.78 -34.83 10.33
N LYS A 89 18.96 -35.22 10.85
CA LYS A 89 19.20 -35.36 12.30
C LYS A 89 19.13 -34.06 13.10
N TYR A 90 19.21 -32.90 12.45
CA TYR A 90 19.09 -31.59 13.12
C TYR A 90 17.67 -31.02 13.02
N ILE A 91 16.80 -31.64 12.21
CA ILE A 91 15.42 -31.21 11.97
C ILE A 91 14.43 -32.04 12.80
N ASP A 92 14.74 -33.31 13.05
CA ASP A 92 14.02 -34.20 13.98
C ASP A 92 14.30 -33.83 15.45
#